data_AF-A0A534IS62-F1
#
_entry.id   AF-A0A534IS62-F1
#
_cell.length_a   1.000
_cell.length_b   1.000
_cell.length_c   1.000
_cell.angle_alpha   90.00
_cell.angle_beta   90.00
_cell.angle_gamma   90.00
#
_symmetry.space_group_name_H-M   'P 1'
#
loop_
_entity.id
_entity.type
_entity.pdbx_description
1 polymer ?
#
loop_
_entity_poly.entity_id
_entity_poly.type
_entity_poly.pdbx_seq_one_letter_code
_entity_poly.pdbx_strand_id
1 'polypeptide(L)' 'MSVTTIPVSPEVRDRLKRLAGKDETYDALLRRMIRDAEGRLLYEREKRILETEEFVPVDEV' A
#
# COMPACT_ATOMS: atom_id res chain seq x y z
N MET A 1 -15.51 13.97 12.78
CA MET A 1 -14.54 12.99 12.26
C MET A 1 -13.88 12.32 13.45
N SER A 2 -14.00 11.00 13.61
CA SER A 2 -13.30 10.26 14.65
C SER A 2 -11.85 10.04 14.22
N VAL A 3 -10.90 10.49 15.03
CA VAL A 3 -9.48 10.23 14.82
C VAL A 3 -9.02 9.11 15.74
N THR A 4 -8.22 8.20 15.22
CA THR A 4 -7.64 7.11 16.00
C THR A 4 -6.17 7.43 16.28
N THR A 5 -5.77 7.38 17.55
CA THR A 5 -4.38 7.56 17.94
C THR A 5 -3.62 6.26 17.75
N ILE A 6 -2.58 6.29 16.91
CA ILE A 6 -1.69 5.15 16.68
C ILE A 6 -0.35 5.47 17.36
N PRO A 7 0.05 4.73 18.42
CA PRO A 7 1.37 4.90 19.00
C PRO A 7 2.44 4.43 18.03
N VAL A 8 3.45 5.26 17.82
CA VAL A 8 4.61 4.95 16.96
C VAL A 8 5.90 5.31 17.69
N SER A 9 6.98 4.62 17.36
CA SER A 9 8.30 4.99 17.91
C SER A 9 8.74 6.37 17.39
N PRO A 10 9.59 7.10 18.14
CA PRO A 10 10.15 8.36 17.67
C PRO A 10 10.84 8.23 16.30
N GLU A 11 11.56 7.12 16.08
CA GLU A 11 12.22 6.84 14.82
C GLU A 11 11.23 6.75 13.65
N VAL A 12 10.12 6.02 13.83
CA VAL A 12 9.08 5.87 12.80
C VAL A 12 8.42 7.21 12.52
N ARG A 13 8.07 7.98 13.56
CA ARG A 13 7.52 9.33 13.40
C ARG A 13 8.47 10.22 12.58
N ASP A 14 9.76 10.19 12.86
CA ASP A 14 10.73 11.04 12.17
C ASP A 14 10.95 10.59 10.72
N ARG A 15 10.84 9.29 10.42
CA ARG A 15 10.78 8.79 9.04
C ARG A 15 9.53 9.30 8.32
N LEU A 16 8.35 9.23 8.96
CA LEU A 16 7.10 9.74 8.38
C LEU A 16 7.20 11.24 8.06
N LYS A 17 7.80 12.04 8.94
CA LYS A 17 8.05 13.47 8.68
C LYS A 17 8.89 13.72 7.43
N ARG A 18 9.93 12.90 7.19
CA ARG A 18 10.78 13.03 6.00
C ARG A 18 10.07 12.63 4.71
N LEU A 19 9.07 11.75 4.81
CA LEU A 19 8.28 11.27 3.67
C LEU A 19 7.08 12.17 3.36
N ALA A 20 6.66 13.01 4.32
CA ALA A 20 5.59 13.97 4.12
C ALA A 20 6.01 15.04 3.09
N GLY A 21 5.14 15.31 2.12
CA GLY A 21 5.25 16.44 1.22
C GLY A 21 4.99 17.78 1.93
N LYS A 22 5.28 18.88 1.25
CA LYS A 22 4.99 20.23 1.77
C LYS A 22 3.49 20.35 2.09
N ASP A 23 3.17 20.75 3.32
CA ASP A 23 1.80 20.89 3.83
C ASP A 23 0.95 19.60 3.85
N GLU A 24 1.59 18.42 3.77
CA GLU A 24 0.91 17.11 3.84
C GLU A 24 0.63 16.71 5.30
N THR A 25 -0.61 16.31 5.60
CA THR A 25 -0.98 15.76 6.91
C THR A 25 -0.55 14.30 7.06
N TYR A 26 -0.36 13.82 8.29
CA TYR A 26 -0.07 12.41 8.53
C TYR A 26 -1.17 11.49 7.99
N ASP A 27 -2.46 11.88 8.08
CA ASP A 27 -3.55 11.08 7.53
C ASP A 27 -3.45 10.97 6.00
N ALA A 28 -3.13 12.07 5.31
CA ALA A 28 -2.93 12.07 3.86
C ALA A 28 -1.72 11.21 3.45
N LEU A 29 -0.60 11.35 4.17
CA LEU A 29 0.60 10.54 3.96
C LEU A 29 0.30 9.05 4.14
N LEU A 30 -0.36 8.68 5.25
CA LEU A 30 -0.69 7.28 5.55
C LEU A 30 -1.62 6.70 4.48
N ARG A 31 -2.64 7.45 4.04
CA ARG A 31 -3.52 7.03 2.94
C ARG A 31 -2.76 6.81 1.63
N ARG A 32 -1.81 7.69 1.29
CA ARG A 32 -0.96 7.51 0.11
C ARG A 32 -0.14 6.23 0.22
N MET A 33 0.54 6.02 1.35
CA MET A 33 1.35 4.83 1.58
C MET A 33 0.54 3.54 1.54
N ILE A 34 -0.69 3.54 2.09
CA ILE A 34 -1.59 2.39 2.03
C ILE A 34 -1.92 2.05 0.58
N ARG A 35 -2.33 3.04 -0.23
CA ARG A 35 -2.64 2.81 -1.65
C ARG A 35 -1.46 2.27 -2.43
N ASP A 36 -0.26 2.81 -2.19
CA ASP A 36 0.95 2.35 -2.86
C ASP A 36 1.29 0.90 -2.47
N ALA A 37 1.06 0.52 -1.21
CA ALA A 37 1.26 -0.85 -0.72
C ALA A 37 0.23 -1.82 -1.30
N GLU A 38 -1.05 -1.44 -1.35
CA GLU A 38 -2.12 -2.23 -1.96
C GLU A 38 -1.83 -2.52 -3.44
N GLY A 39 -1.38 -1.51 -4.19
CA GLY A 39 -0.99 -1.70 -5.59
C GLY A 39 0.17 -2.70 -5.77
N ARG A 40 1.16 -2.68 -4.88
CA ARG A 40 2.27 -3.65 -4.91
C ARG A 40 1.79 -5.07 -4.57
N LEU A 41 0.96 -5.22 -3.54
CA LEU A 41 0.41 -6.52 -3.18
C LEU A 41 -0.43 -7.11 -4.30
N LEU A 42 -1.21 -6.29 -4.99
CA LEU A 42 -1.99 -6.71 -6.16
C LEU A 42 -1.06 -7.20 -7.28
N TYR A 43 -0.05 -6.39 -7.64
CA TYR A 43 0.91 -6.75 -8.68
C TYR A 43 1.67 -8.05 -8.36
N GLU A 44 2.10 -8.24 -7.11
CA GLU A 44 2.77 -9.46 -6.67
C GLU A 44 1.85 -10.69 -6.79
N ARG A 45 0.55 -10.51 -6.51
CA ARG A 45 -0.45 -11.55 -6.67
C ARG A 45 -0.65 -11.90 -8.15
N GLU A 46 -0.83 -10.91 -9.01
CA GLU A 46 -1.01 -11.11 -10.45
C GLU A 46 0.21 -11.77 -11.08
N LYS A 47 1.42 -11.29 -10.72
CA LYS A 47 2.67 -11.88 -11.17
C LYS A 47 2.77 -13.36 -10.77
N ARG A 48 2.41 -13.70 -9.53
CA ARG A 48 2.40 -15.09 -9.07
C ARG A 48 1.47 -15.94 -9.92
N ILE A 49 0.23 -15.50 -10.14
CA ILE A 49 -0.74 -16.20 -10.98
C ILE A 49 -0.16 -16.43 -12.37
N LEU A 50 0.42 -15.40 -13.00
CA LEU A 50 1.05 -15.52 -14.31
C LEU A 50 2.22 -16.50 -14.35
N GLU A 51 3.00 -16.61 -13.27
CA GLU A 51 4.15 -17.52 -13.18
C GLU A 51 3.75 -18.96 -12.83
N THR A 52 2.65 -19.18 -12.10
CA THR A 52 2.30 -20.50 -11.55
C THR A 52 1.08 -21.15 -12.16
N GLU A 53 0.16 -20.37 -12.75
CA GLU A 53 -1.09 -20.88 -13.29
C GLU A 53 -1.01 -20.94 -14.82
N GLU A 54 -1.38 -22.09 -15.39
CA GLU A 54 -1.52 -22.24 -16.83
C GLU A 54 -2.78 -21.49 -17.28
N PHE A 55 -2.64 -20.60 -18.26
CA PHE A 55 -3.78 -19.85 -18.79
C PHE A 55 -4.76 -20.79 -19.47
N VAL A 56 -5.98 -20.90 -18.95
CA VAL A 56 -7.08 -21.63 -19.60
C VAL A 56 -7.98 -20.61 -20.30
N PRO A 57 -8.04 -20.60 -21.65
CA PRO A 57 -8.97 -19.75 -22.38
C PRO A 57 -10.42 -20.06 -22.00
N VAL A 58 -11.25 -19.02 -21.91
CA VAL A 58 -12.66 -19.17 -21.50
C VAL A 58 -13.46 -20.04 -22.47
N ASP A 59 -13.03 -20.15 -23.73
CA ASP A 59 -13.67 -20.98 -24.76
C ASP A 59 -13.38 -22.49 -24.60
N GLU A 60 -12.51 -22.89 -23.67
CA GLU A 60 -12.12 -24.28 -23.40
C GLU A 60 -12.79 -24.88 -22.14
N VAL A 61 -13.75 -24.17 -21.52
CA VAL A 61 -14.48 -24.59 -20.30
C VAL A 61 -15.94 -24.91 -20.57
#